data_AF-A0A381RDA4-F1
#
_entry.id   AF-A0A381RDA4-F1
#
_cell.length_a   1.000
_cell.length_b   1.000
_cell.length_c   1.000
_cell.angle_alpha   90.00
_cell.angle_beta   90.00
_cell.angle_gamma   90.00
#
_symmetry.space_group_name_H-M   'P 1'
#
loop_
_entity.id
_entity.type
_entity.pdbx_description
1 polymer ?
#
loop_
_entity_poly.entity_id
_entity_poly.type
_entity_poly.pdbx_seq_one_letter_code
_entity_poly.pdbx_strand_id
1 'polypeptide(L)'
;VSKQALMISVLGLWTGVLVHGAAPVWVIDLDDVIEASSARYLSDSLEEASTSDVPLVVLRIDTPGGWMDSTRDIVKDILASPVPVAAYVSPEGASATSAGTYIVYASHVAAMAPATNIGSATPVRGDGEAMEPNMERKVVNDAVAQMRGYAELRGRNIDWAEKTVREATNLTASEALEQNVIDVMAMDINGLLAEVDGMTLATKRGLVTLATEGSEYEVITNAWFEHSALKTLLDALGDSLWWVIGIVLVIGEVVLPGTFLIWFAFAAFGVGLVGLVFDMSGVIQVVVFSLLSFASLSLGYLMRKRRGDPEAPAFADRTQAYMGKIYTVVDAIENGKGKIRVGDSVWLAEGEDCPVGGSVKVVESRGNVLMIEIVPPDESVPT
;
A
#
# COMPACT_ATOMS: atom_id res chain seq x y z
N VAL A 1 15.27 -73.07 38.92
CA VAL A 1 14.39 -71.88 38.73
C VAL A 1 14.70 -71.34 37.35
N SER A 2 13.70 -71.39 36.45
CA SER A 2 13.87 -71.37 34.99
C SER A 2 14.12 -69.97 34.41
N LYS A 3 14.85 -69.92 33.29
CA LYS A 3 15.12 -68.75 32.44
C LYS A 3 13.86 -68.17 31.75
N GLN A 4 12.65 -68.43 32.26
CA GLN A 4 11.38 -67.93 31.72
C GLN A 4 10.85 -66.69 32.46
N ALA A 5 11.46 -66.29 33.58
CA ALA A 5 11.01 -65.13 34.36
C ALA A 5 11.57 -63.78 33.86
N LEU A 6 12.50 -63.77 32.89
CA LEU A 6 13.11 -62.53 32.37
C LEU A 6 12.47 -62.04 31.05
N MET A 7 11.39 -62.68 30.59
CA MET A 7 10.78 -62.41 29.29
C MET A 7 9.36 -61.83 29.37
N ILE A 8 9.01 -61.24 30.52
CA ILE A 8 7.70 -60.57 30.75
C ILE A 8 7.89 -59.08 31.12
N SER A 9 9.11 -58.60 31.38
CA SER A 9 9.35 -57.23 31.85
C SER A 9 9.83 -56.23 30.79
N VAL A 10 9.78 -56.58 29.49
CA VAL A 10 10.24 -55.69 28.39
C VAL A 10 9.14 -55.39 27.35
N LEU A 11 7.93 -55.92 27.51
CA LEU A 11 6.81 -55.72 26.58
C LEU A 11 5.73 -54.74 27.09
N GLY A 12 6.04 -53.96 28.14
CA GLY A 12 5.03 -53.21 28.92
C GLY A 12 5.08 -51.68 28.85
N LEU A 13 5.82 -51.07 27.94
CA LEU A 13 5.83 -49.61 27.73
C LEU A 13 6.04 -49.34 26.24
N TRP A 14 5.44 -48.28 25.71
CA TRP A 14 5.34 -47.91 24.28
C TRP A 14 4.03 -48.30 23.58
N THR A 15 2.91 -48.21 24.28
CA THR A 15 1.73 -47.59 23.68
C THR A 15 1.62 -46.17 24.21
N GLY A 16 2.60 -45.34 23.84
CA GLY A 16 2.37 -43.91 23.86
C GLY A 16 1.29 -43.64 22.82
N VAL A 17 0.04 -43.47 23.27
CA VAL A 17 -0.93 -42.74 22.47
C VAL A 17 -0.23 -41.41 22.20
N LEU A 18 0.17 -41.18 20.95
CA LEU A 18 0.43 -39.83 20.49
C LEU A 18 -0.91 -39.13 20.66
N VAL A 19 -1.09 -38.46 21.80
CA VAL A 19 -2.10 -37.43 21.93
C VAL A 19 -1.62 -36.36 20.96
N HIS A 20 -2.12 -36.41 19.73
CA HIS A 20 -2.11 -35.23 18.87
C HIS A 20 -2.85 -34.18 19.69
N GLY A 21 -2.14 -33.17 20.18
CA GLY A 21 -2.79 -32.00 20.75
C GLY A 21 -3.81 -31.49 19.73
N ALA A 22 -4.98 -31.05 20.21
CA ALA A 22 -5.93 -30.39 19.32
C ALA A 22 -5.21 -29.25 18.61
N ALA A 23 -5.44 -29.08 17.30
CA ALA A 23 -4.85 -27.96 16.56
C ALA A 23 -5.21 -26.65 17.27
N PRO A 24 -4.24 -25.73 17.44
CA PRO A 24 -4.48 -24.49 18.17
C PRO A 24 -5.52 -23.64 17.44
N VAL A 25 -6.26 -22.84 18.20
CA VAL A 25 -7.09 -21.78 17.62
C VAL A 25 -6.17 -20.76 16.94
N TRP A 26 -6.52 -20.33 15.74
CA TRP A 26 -5.74 -19.30 15.05
C TRP A 26 -6.29 -17.93 15.37
N VAL A 27 -5.40 -16.98 15.66
CA VAL A 27 -5.72 -15.57 15.87
C VAL A 27 -5.07 -14.79 14.74
N ILE A 28 -5.88 -14.10 13.95
CA ILE A 28 -5.42 -13.26 12.83
C ILE A 28 -5.74 -11.82 13.17
N ASP A 29 -4.71 -10.97 13.14
CA ASP A 29 -4.86 -9.54 13.44
C ASP A 29 -5.36 -8.74 12.25
N LEU A 30 -6.30 -7.85 12.53
CA LEU A 30 -6.88 -6.87 11.61
C LEU A 30 -6.93 -5.51 12.32
N ASP A 31 -5.75 -4.96 12.59
CA ASP A 31 -5.50 -3.80 13.45
C ASP A 31 -5.14 -2.51 12.68
N ASP A 32 -5.45 -2.46 11.38
CA ASP A 32 -5.20 -1.32 10.50
C ASP A 32 -6.36 -1.13 9.48
N VAL A 33 -6.19 -0.18 8.56
CA VAL A 33 -7.08 0.07 7.43
C VAL A 33 -7.26 -1.20 6.58
N ILE A 34 -8.50 -1.48 6.18
CA ILE A 34 -8.83 -2.60 5.32
C ILE A 34 -8.43 -2.29 3.87
N GLU A 35 -7.32 -2.88 3.44
CA GLU A 35 -6.78 -2.75 2.09
C GLU A 35 -6.76 -4.08 1.33
N ALA A 36 -6.37 -4.03 0.06
CA ALA A 36 -6.24 -5.22 -0.78
C ALA A 36 -5.21 -6.22 -0.24
N SER A 37 -4.15 -5.73 0.43
CA SER A 37 -3.16 -6.55 1.12
C SER A 37 -3.77 -7.33 2.29
N SER A 38 -4.51 -6.65 3.18
CA SER A 38 -5.18 -7.29 4.32
C SER A 38 -6.24 -8.29 3.87
N ALA A 39 -6.99 -7.98 2.80
CA ALA A 39 -7.95 -8.91 2.22
C ALA A 39 -7.26 -10.16 1.64
N ARG A 40 -6.17 -9.99 0.89
CA ARG A 40 -5.37 -11.13 0.38
C ARG A 40 -4.84 -11.98 1.51
N TYR A 41 -4.23 -11.35 2.51
CA TYR A 41 -3.66 -12.05 3.66
C TYR A 41 -4.70 -12.89 4.40
N LEU A 42 -5.89 -12.33 4.66
CA LEU A 42 -6.95 -13.06 5.31
C LEU A 42 -7.47 -14.22 4.45
N SER A 43 -7.59 -14.01 3.13
CA SER A 43 -7.97 -15.05 2.17
C SER A 43 -7.02 -16.25 2.23
N ASP A 44 -5.71 -15.98 2.12
CA ASP A 44 -4.66 -16.99 2.15
C ASP A 44 -4.63 -17.72 3.52
N SER A 45 -4.83 -16.97 4.62
CA SER A 45 -4.84 -17.53 5.98
C SER A 45 -6.07 -18.42 6.25
N LEU A 46 -7.25 -18.05 5.75
CA LEU A 46 -8.46 -18.87 5.87
C LEU A 46 -8.37 -20.14 5.02
N GLU A 47 -7.74 -20.05 3.83
CA GLU A 47 -7.45 -21.23 3.01
C GLU A 47 -6.50 -22.17 3.75
N GLU A 48 -5.41 -21.66 4.32
CA GLU A 48 -4.46 -22.47 5.09
C GLU A 48 -5.12 -23.09 6.34
N ALA A 49 -5.90 -22.31 7.10
CA ALA A 49 -6.66 -22.79 8.25
C ALA A 49 -7.58 -23.96 7.89
N SER A 50 -8.17 -23.92 6.69
CA SER A 50 -9.03 -24.99 6.19
C SER A 50 -8.31 -26.31 5.95
N THR A 51 -7.02 -26.24 5.60
CA THR A 51 -6.16 -27.41 5.35
C THR A 51 -5.46 -27.94 6.61
N SER A 52 -5.31 -27.10 7.63
CA SER A 52 -4.63 -27.42 8.89
C SER A 52 -5.56 -27.91 10.00
N ASP A 53 -6.83 -28.21 9.67
CA ASP A 53 -7.87 -28.68 10.62
C ASP A 53 -8.02 -27.78 11.86
N VAL A 54 -7.87 -26.47 11.67
CA VAL A 54 -8.03 -25.46 12.73
C VAL A 54 -9.48 -25.46 13.24
N PRO A 55 -9.72 -25.51 14.57
CA PRO A 55 -11.08 -25.61 15.10
C PRO A 55 -11.86 -24.29 15.02
N LEU A 56 -11.15 -23.15 15.09
CA LEU A 56 -11.70 -21.80 15.07
C LEU A 56 -10.62 -20.82 14.58
N VAL A 57 -11.03 -19.86 13.75
CA VAL A 57 -10.23 -18.67 13.46
C VAL A 57 -10.85 -17.49 14.19
N VAL A 58 -10.07 -16.78 14.98
CA VAL A 58 -10.43 -15.52 15.64
C VAL A 58 -9.81 -14.37 14.85
N LEU A 59 -10.64 -13.49 14.30
CA LEU A 59 -10.20 -12.23 13.72
C LEU A 59 -10.18 -11.18 14.83
N ARG A 60 -9.00 -10.78 15.29
CA ARG A 60 -8.85 -9.72 16.29
C ARG A 60 -8.87 -8.37 15.57
N ILE A 61 -9.90 -7.57 15.81
CA ILE A 61 -10.23 -6.39 15.01
C ILE A 61 -9.97 -5.11 15.81
N ASP A 62 -9.16 -4.23 15.23
CA ASP A 62 -9.07 -2.81 15.59
C ASP A 62 -8.90 -1.98 14.30
N THR A 63 -10.00 -1.59 13.66
CA THR A 63 -9.95 -0.92 12.35
C THR A 63 -10.84 0.33 12.28
N PRO A 64 -10.32 1.42 11.70
CA PRO A 64 -11.12 2.60 11.36
C PRO A 64 -11.98 2.39 10.08
N GLY A 65 -11.85 1.24 9.41
CA GLY A 65 -12.52 0.94 8.15
C GLY A 65 -11.56 0.70 7.00
N GLY A 66 -12.04 0.84 5.77
CA GLY A 66 -11.20 0.74 4.58
C GLY A 66 -11.99 0.60 3.29
N TRP A 67 -11.39 -0.03 2.29
CA TRP A 67 -11.95 -0.13 0.95
C TRP A 67 -13.12 -1.12 0.91
N MET A 68 -14.24 -0.68 0.34
CA MET A 68 -15.46 -1.46 0.19
C MET A 68 -15.22 -2.79 -0.57
N ASP A 69 -14.42 -2.77 -1.64
CA ASP A 69 -14.12 -3.97 -2.42
C ASP A 69 -13.33 -5.00 -1.59
N SER A 70 -12.30 -4.55 -0.88
CA SER A 70 -11.52 -5.40 0.05
C SER A 70 -12.39 -5.97 1.16
N THR A 71 -13.31 -5.16 1.69
CA THR A 71 -14.27 -5.60 2.73
C THR A 71 -15.20 -6.68 2.20
N ARG A 72 -15.71 -6.51 0.97
CA ARG A 72 -16.57 -7.50 0.31
C ARG A 72 -15.84 -8.79 0.04
N ASP A 73 -14.57 -8.75 -0.33
CA ASP A 73 -13.79 -9.95 -0.56
C ASP A 73 -13.55 -10.71 0.75
N ILE A 74 -13.19 -10.02 1.83
CA ILE A 74 -13.11 -10.62 3.18
C ILE A 74 -14.44 -11.27 3.59
N VAL A 75 -15.57 -10.55 3.41
CA VAL A 75 -16.89 -11.07 3.77
C VAL A 75 -17.22 -12.33 2.94
N LYS A 76 -16.93 -12.36 1.64
CA LYS A 76 -17.14 -13.57 0.82
C LYS A 76 -16.33 -14.74 1.35
N ASP A 77 -15.07 -14.53 1.73
CA ASP A 77 -14.20 -15.58 2.24
C ASP A 77 -14.73 -16.12 3.59
N ILE A 78 -15.18 -15.24 4.49
CA ILE A 78 -15.83 -15.63 5.75
C ILE A 78 -17.10 -16.46 5.49
N LEU A 79 -17.96 -16.03 4.57
CA LEU A 79 -19.20 -16.73 4.22
C LEU A 79 -18.94 -18.08 3.51
N ALA A 80 -17.83 -18.19 2.79
CA ALA A 80 -17.41 -19.41 2.11
C ALA A 80 -16.59 -20.36 3.02
N SER A 81 -16.14 -19.89 4.18
CA SER A 81 -15.22 -20.63 5.04
C SER A 81 -15.82 -21.94 5.56
N PRO A 82 -15.09 -23.07 5.44
CA PRO A 82 -15.43 -24.33 6.10
C PRO A 82 -15.02 -24.34 7.58
N VAL A 83 -14.16 -23.40 8.01
CA VAL A 83 -13.73 -23.22 9.41
C VAL A 83 -14.56 -22.10 10.04
N PRO A 84 -15.09 -22.26 11.26
CA PRO A 84 -15.76 -21.17 11.96
C PRO A 84 -14.85 -19.94 12.12
N VAL A 85 -15.45 -18.76 12.00
CA VAL A 85 -14.74 -17.47 12.12
C VAL A 85 -15.42 -16.61 13.16
N ALA A 86 -14.70 -16.25 14.22
CA ALA A 86 -15.13 -15.33 15.26
C ALA A 86 -14.47 -13.95 15.06
N ALA A 87 -15.26 -12.92 14.79
CA ALA A 87 -14.77 -11.54 14.82
C ALA A 87 -14.77 -11.05 16.26
N TYR A 88 -13.63 -10.58 16.75
CA TYR A 88 -13.43 -10.11 18.11
C TYR A 88 -12.83 -8.72 18.13
N VAL A 89 -13.64 -7.71 18.46
CA VAL A 89 -13.17 -6.32 18.58
C VAL A 89 -12.39 -6.19 19.88
N SER A 90 -11.07 -6.05 19.79
CA SER A 90 -10.15 -6.19 20.92
C SER A 90 -8.77 -5.68 20.51
N PRO A 91 -7.94 -5.16 21.44
CA PRO A 91 -8.13 -5.08 22.91
C PRO A 91 -9.11 -3.98 23.35
N GLU A 92 -9.22 -3.73 24.65
CA GLU A 92 -9.93 -2.56 25.17
C GLU A 92 -9.45 -1.27 24.47
N GLY A 93 -10.38 -0.40 24.07
CA GLY A 93 -10.09 0.80 23.28
C GLY A 93 -10.13 0.58 21.76
N ALA A 94 -10.12 -0.68 21.30
CA ALA A 94 -10.25 -1.01 19.88
C ALA A 94 -11.63 -0.64 19.31
N SER A 95 -11.69 -0.57 17.98
CA SER A 95 -12.90 -0.23 17.26
C SER A 95 -13.13 -1.10 16.03
N ALA A 96 -14.39 -1.41 15.72
CA ALA A 96 -14.78 -2.05 14.46
C ALA A 96 -15.70 -1.11 13.68
N THR A 97 -15.11 -0.03 13.16
CA THR A 97 -15.89 0.98 12.43
C THR A 97 -15.91 0.71 10.94
N SER A 98 -16.91 1.25 10.25
CA SER A 98 -17.01 1.18 8.78
C SER A 98 -16.88 -0.28 8.30
N ALA A 99 -15.86 -0.61 7.51
CA ALA A 99 -15.57 -1.98 7.05
C ALA A 99 -15.58 -3.03 8.17
N GLY A 100 -15.04 -2.70 9.35
CA GLY A 100 -15.01 -3.62 10.51
C GLY A 100 -16.41 -4.06 10.93
N THR A 101 -17.42 -3.18 10.84
CA THR A 101 -18.80 -3.53 11.15
C THR A 101 -19.37 -4.57 10.18
N TYR A 102 -19.04 -4.49 8.89
CA TYR A 102 -19.48 -5.51 7.90
C TYR A 102 -18.85 -6.87 8.18
N ILE A 103 -17.55 -6.88 8.53
CA ILE A 103 -16.80 -8.10 8.85
C ILE A 103 -17.39 -8.77 10.09
N VAL A 104 -17.67 -8.00 11.16
CA VAL A 104 -18.33 -8.50 12.36
C VAL A 104 -19.70 -9.09 12.03
N TYR A 105 -20.52 -8.38 11.24
CA TYR A 105 -21.86 -8.86 10.88
C TYR A 105 -21.86 -10.13 10.03
N ALA A 106 -20.86 -10.32 9.17
CA ALA A 106 -20.74 -11.51 8.35
C ALA A 106 -20.18 -12.74 9.10
N SER A 107 -19.45 -12.51 10.20
CA SER A 107 -18.75 -13.55 10.95
C SER A 107 -19.70 -14.53 11.64
N HIS A 108 -19.21 -15.74 11.90
CA HIS A 108 -20.00 -16.79 12.55
C HIS A 108 -20.29 -16.41 14.00
N VAL A 109 -19.28 -15.87 14.68
CA VAL A 109 -19.40 -15.26 16.01
C VAL A 109 -18.97 -13.80 15.93
N ALA A 110 -19.69 -12.92 16.61
CA ALA A 110 -19.37 -11.53 16.82
C ALA A 110 -19.14 -11.31 18.31
N ALA A 111 -17.96 -10.80 18.67
CA ALA A 111 -17.56 -10.59 20.05
C ALA A 111 -16.86 -9.25 20.22
N MET A 112 -16.95 -8.68 21.43
CA MET A 112 -16.29 -7.42 21.77
C MET A 112 -15.66 -7.46 23.16
N ALA A 113 -14.48 -6.87 23.29
CA ALA A 113 -13.90 -6.56 24.60
C ALA A 113 -14.61 -5.35 25.24
N PRO A 114 -14.58 -5.20 26.57
CA PRO A 114 -15.05 -3.97 27.19
C PRO A 114 -14.35 -2.73 26.65
N ALA A 115 -15.01 -1.58 26.77
CA ALA A 115 -14.48 -0.30 26.27
C ALA A 115 -14.09 -0.29 24.77
N THR A 116 -14.72 -1.14 23.95
CA THR A 116 -14.63 -1.08 22.48
C THR A 116 -15.92 -0.53 21.86
N ASN A 117 -15.88 -0.18 20.57
CA ASN A 117 -17.03 0.33 19.83
C ASN A 117 -17.20 -0.32 18.44
N ILE A 118 -18.43 -0.31 17.93
CA ILE A 118 -18.82 -0.81 16.61
C ILE A 118 -19.82 0.14 15.95
N GLY A 119 -19.73 0.32 14.63
CA GLY A 119 -20.69 1.11 13.85
C GLY A 119 -20.05 2.01 12.79
N SER A 120 -20.64 3.18 12.55
CA SER A 120 -20.19 4.12 11.51
C SER A 120 -20.05 3.46 10.12
N ALA A 121 -21.03 2.65 9.73
CA ALA A 121 -20.98 1.81 8.53
C ALA A 121 -21.39 2.51 7.22
N THR A 122 -21.57 3.84 7.23
CA THR A 122 -21.98 4.63 6.07
C THR A 122 -20.87 4.71 5.02
N PRO A 123 -21.12 4.28 3.76
CA PRO A 123 -20.13 4.41 2.70
C PRO A 123 -19.87 5.88 2.35
N VAL A 124 -18.59 6.23 2.22
CA VAL A 124 -18.13 7.57 1.82
C VAL A 124 -17.17 7.47 0.63
N ARG A 125 -16.90 8.60 -0.03
CA ARG A 125 -15.85 8.66 -1.05
C ARG A 125 -14.48 8.65 -0.38
N GLY A 126 -13.52 7.99 -1.03
CA GLY A 126 -12.15 7.87 -0.51
C GLY A 126 -11.36 9.18 -0.46
N ASP A 127 -11.81 10.21 -1.19
CA ASP A 127 -11.25 11.58 -1.14
C ASP A 127 -11.91 12.46 -0.08
N GLY A 128 -12.91 11.94 0.65
CA GLY A 128 -13.66 12.68 1.66
C GLY A 128 -14.65 13.72 1.10
N GLU A 129 -14.77 13.84 -0.22
CA GLU A 129 -15.75 14.73 -0.82
C GLU A 129 -17.17 14.15 -0.69
N ALA A 130 -18.17 15.04 -0.73
CA ALA A 130 -19.56 14.62 -0.83
C ALA A 130 -19.80 13.82 -2.12
N MET A 131 -20.61 12.78 -2.02
CA MET A 131 -21.06 12.01 -3.17
C MET A 131 -22.28 12.71 -3.81
N GLU A 132 -22.40 12.60 -5.13
CA GLU A 132 -23.58 13.08 -5.84
C GLU A 132 -24.85 12.39 -5.29
N PRO A 133 -25.94 13.11 -4.94
CA PRO A 133 -27.06 12.54 -4.16
C PRO A 133 -27.71 11.29 -4.77
N ASN A 134 -27.77 11.20 -6.10
CA ASN A 134 -28.31 10.02 -6.76
C ASN A 134 -27.38 8.79 -6.66
N MET A 135 -26.07 9.02 -6.65
CA MET A 135 -25.08 7.96 -6.44
C MET A 135 -25.07 7.53 -4.97
N GLU A 136 -25.10 8.50 -4.05
CA GLU A 136 -25.16 8.25 -2.62
C GLU A 136 -26.33 7.35 -2.26
N ARG A 137 -27.53 7.70 -2.74
CA ARG A 137 -28.72 6.87 -2.51
C ARG A 137 -28.56 5.43 -3.03
N LYS A 138 -27.89 5.22 -4.17
CA LYS A 138 -27.65 3.87 -4.71
C LYS A 138 -26.67 3.09 -3.83
N VAL A 139 -25.55 3.70 -3.48
CA VAL A 139 -24.49 3.08 -2.68
C VAL A 139 -25.00 2.76 -1.28
N VAL A 140 -25.68 3.69 -0.62
CA VAL A 140 -26.25 3.50 0.72
C VAL A 140 -27.33 2.41 0.70
N ASN A 141 -28.23 2.38 -0.29
CA ASN A 141 -29.25 1.34 -0.35
C ASN A 141 -28.68 -0.06 -0.63
N ASP A 142 -27.63 -0.15 -1.45
CA ASP A 142 -26.89 -1.41 -1.68
C ASP A 142 -26.19 -1.90 -0.40
N ALA A 143 -25.55 -0.99 0.33
CA ALA A 143 -24.91 -1.27 1.61
C ALA A 143 -25.92 -1.71 2.70
N VAL A 144 -27.08 -1.06 2.78
CA VAL A 144 -28.17 -1.44 3.68
C VAL A 144 -28.68 -2.85 3.35
N ALA A 145 -28.88 -3.17 2.07
CA ALA A 145 -29.32 -4.50 1.66
C ALA A 145 -28.32 -5.59 2.07
N GLN A 146 -27.02 -5.33 1.91
CA GLN A 146 -25.96 -6.23 2.35
C GLN A 146 -25.95 -6.43 3.87
N MET A 147 -25.94 -5.34 4.64
CA MET A 147 -25.92 -5.42 6.11
C MET A 147 -27.13 -6.14 6.68
N ARG A 148 -28.32 -5.86 6.14
CA ARG A 148 -29.55 -6.58 6.52
C ARG A 148 -29.46 -8.07 6.17
N GLY A 149 -28.90 -8.42 5.01
CA GLY A 149 -28.69 -9.81 4.60
C GLY A 149 -27.72 -10.56 5.52
N TYR A 150 -26.63 -9.91 5.95
CA TYR A 150 -25.70 -10.51 6.92
C TYR A 150 -26.35 -10.67 8.29
N ALA A 151 -27.10 -9.66 8.73
CA ALA A 151 -27.85 -9.72 9.98
C ALA A 151 -28.87 -10.86 9.97
N GLU A 152 -29.66 -11.00 8.90
CA GLU A 152 -30.64 -12.09 8.76
C GLU A 152 -29.98 -13.46 8.74
N LEU A 153 -28.89 -13.61 7.98
CA LEU A 153 -28.13 -14.86 7.91
C LEU A 153 -27.59 -15.31 9.27
N ARG A 154 -27.19 -14.35 10.11
CA ARG A 154 -26.54 -14.61 11.40
C ARG A 154 -27.45 -14.42 12.60
N GLY A 155 -28.73 -14.07 12.40
CA GLY A 155 -29.68 -13.83 13.48
C GLY A 155 -29.40 -12.59 14.32
N ARG A 156 -28.74 -11.58 13.75
CA ARG A 156 -28.36 -10.32 14.43
C ARG A 156 -29.39 -9.21 14.18
N ASN A 157 -29.27 -8.11 14.92
CA ASN A 157 -30.19 -6.98 14.84
C ASN A 157 -30.22 -6.31 13.46
N ILE A 158 -31.25 -6.64 12.68
CA ILE A 158 -31.46 -6.13 11.31
C ILE A 158 -31.74 -4.62 11.32
N ASP A 159 -32.48 -4.12 12.30
CA ASP A 159 -32.85 -2.70 12.38
C ASP A 159 -31.63 -1.83 12.65
N TRP A 160 -30.77 -2.26 13.58
CA TRP A 160 -29.51 -1.57 13.84
C TRP A 160 -28.54 -1.68 12.67
N ALA A 161 -28.48 -2.84 12.00
CA ALA A 161 -27.65 -3.05 10.81
C ALA A 161 -27.97 -2.04 9.69
N GLU A 162 -29.25 -1.70 9.51
CA GLU A 162 -29.66 -0.63 8.60
C GLU A 162 -29.32 0.76 9.15
N LYS A 163 -29.60 0.99 10.43
CA LYS A 163 -29.40 2.29 11.08
C LYS A 163 -27.94 2.73 11.06
N THR A 164 -27.00 1.83 11.34
CA THR A 164 -25.56 2.18 11.32
C THR A 164 -25.06 2.57 9.94
N VAL A 165 -25.68 2.07 8.87
CA VAL A 165 -25.35 2.45 7.49
C VAL A 165 -26.00 3.78 7.11
N ARG A 166 -27.26 4.01 7.48
CA ARG A 166 -27.99 5.24 7.09
C ARG A 166 -27.65 6.46 7.95
N GLU A 167 -27.37 6.23 9.23
CA GLU A 167 -27.27 7.28 10.26
C GLU A 167 -25.89 7.31 10.94
N ALA A 168 -24.95 6.46 10.53
CA ALA A 168 -23.61 6.36 11.12
C ALA A 168 -23.62 6.13 12.65
N THR A 169 -24.61 5.40 13.17
CA THR A 169 -24.69 5.11 14.61
C THR A 169 -23.58 4.19 15.08
N ASN A 170 -23.16 4.37 16.34
CA ASN A 170 -22.19 3.55 17.03
C ASN A 170 -22.79 2.99 18.32
N LEU A 171 -22.31 1.82 18.75
CA LEU A 171 -22.62 1.22 20.05
C LEU A 171 -21.34 0.89 20.80
N THR A 172 -21.40 0.99 22.12
CA THR A 172 -20.44 0.34 23.02
C THR A 172 -20.64 -1.17 23.04
N ALA A 173 -19.63 -1.93 23.48
CA ALA A 173 -19.73 -3.39 23.61
C ALA A 173 -20.98 -3.86 24.39
N SER A 174 -21.32 -3.19 25.49
CA SER A 174 -22.49 -3.58 26.31
C SER A 174 -23.82 -3.30 25.61
N GLU A 175 -23.96 -2.15 24.94
CA GLU A 175 -25.16 -1.84 24.16
C GLU A 175 -25.30 -2.76 22.95
N ALA A 176 -24.17 -3.12 22.31
CA ALA A 176 -24.14 -4.06 21.20
C ALA A 176 -24.61 -5.45 21.62
N LEU A 177 -24.20 -5.93 22.80
CA LEU A 177 -24.68 -7.20 23.35
C LEU A 177 -26.17 -7.14 23.68
N GLU A 178 -26.61 -6.09 24.39
CA GLU A 178 -28.02 -5.89 24.76
C GLU A 178 -28.95 -5.82 23.55
N GLN A 179 -28.49 -5.19 22.46
CA GLN A 179 -29.26 -5.05 21.23
C GLN A 179 -29.11 -6.23 20.27
N ASN A 180 -28.42 -7.33 20.64
CA ASN A 180 -28.17 -8.48 19.77
C ASN A 180 -27.44 -8.10 18.46
N VAL A 181 -26.49 -7.17 18.57
CA VAL A 181 -25.55 -6.80 17.50
C VAL A 181 -24.31 -7.71 17.53
N ILE A 182 -23.94 -8.19 18.73
CA ILE A 182 -22.88 -9.18 18.95
C ILE A 182 -23.42 -10.35 19.79
N ASP A 183 -22.71 -11.47 19.76
CA ASP A 183 -23.12 -12.70 20.45
C ASP A 183 -22.60 -12.74 21.90
N VAL A 184 -21.35 -12.30 22.13
CA VAL A 184 -20.69 -12.39 23.45
C VAL A 184 -19.77 -11.19 23.73
N MET A 185 -19.46 -10.98 25.01
CA MET A 185 -18.38 -10.09 25.44
C MET A 185 -17.31 -10.88 26.18
N ALA A 186 -16.04 -10.54 25.97
CA ALA A 186 -14.92 -11.22 26.62
C ALA A 186 -13.74 -10.27 26.85
N MET A 187 -13.05 -10.39 27.98
CA MET A 187 -11.89 -9.54 28.33
C MET A 187 -10.67 -9.78 27.45
N ASP A 188 -10.44 -11.02 27.06
CA ASP A 188 -9.31 -11.45 26.26
C ASP A 188 -9.68 -12.69 25.42
N ILE A 189 -8.72 -13.21 24.65
CA ILE A 189 -8.92 -14.39 23.80
C ILE A 189 -9.32 -15.62 24.63
N ASN A 190 -8.71 -15.85 25.79
CA ASN A 190 -9.05 -17.02 26.61
C ASN A 190 -10.49 -16.93 27.13
N GLY A 191 -10.92 -15.74 27.56
CA GLY A 191 -12.30 -15.46 27.92
C GLY A 191 -13.25 -15.68 26.74
N LEU A 192 -12.86 -15.24 25.53
CA LEU A 192 -13.64 -15.49 24.32
C LEU A 192 -13.80 -16.99 24.06
N LEU A 193 -12.71 -17.75 24.13
CA LEU A 193 -12.73 -19.19 23.90
C LEU A 193 -13.59 -19.95 24.92
N ALA A 194 -13.68 -19.46 26.15
CA ALA A 194 -14.60 -20.00 27.15
C ALA A 194 -16.07 -19.65 26.84
N GLU A 195 -16.35 -18.41 26.45
CA GLU A 195 -17.73 -17.95 26.16
C GLU A 195 -18.33 -18.60 24.91
N VAL A 196 -17.51 -18.94 23.91
CA VAL A 196 -17.96 -19.56 22.66
C VAL A 196 -17.93 -21.09 22.68
N ASP A 197 -17.45 -21.69 23.77
CA ASP A 197 -17.40 -23.15 23.90
C ASP A 197 -18.80 -23.77 23.81
N GLY A 198 -18.92 -24.87 23.07
CA GLY A 198 -20.19 -25.57 22.86
C GLY A 198 -21.15 -24.89 21.86
N MET A 199 -20.84 -23.70 21.34
CA MET A 199 -21.65 -23.07 20.29
C MET A 199 -21.67 -23.94 19.03
N THR A 200 -22.84 -24.09 18.42
CA THR A 200 -23.00 -24.80 17.14
C THR A 200 -23.22 -23.81 16.01
N LEU A 201 -22.26 -23.74 15.09
CA LEU A 201 -22.16 -22.73 14.04
C LEU A 201 -22.39 -23.36 12.67
N ALA A 202 -23.19 -22.71 11.84
CA ALA A 202 -23.39 -23.10 10.44
C ALA A 202 -22.26 -22.56 9.57
N THR A 203 -21.40 -23.46 9.10
CA THR A 203 -20.28 -23.19 8.18
C THR A 203 -20.55 -23.79 6.80
N LYS A 204 -19.65 -23.57 5.83
CA LYS A 204 -19.75 -24.21 4.52
C LYS A 204 -19.61 -25.74 4.56
N ARG A 205 -18.91 -26.26 5.58
CA ARG A 205 -18.73 -27.71 5.82
C ARG A 205 -19.97 -28.35 6.48
N GLY A 206 -20.87 -27.53 7.04
CA GLY A 206 -22.04 -27.96 7.79
C GLY A 206 -22.07 -27.34 9.19
N LEU A 207 -22.84 -27.95 10.09
CA LEU A 207 -22.86 -27.56 11.50
C LEU A 207 -21.58 -28.01 12.19
N VAL A 208 -20.88 -27.08 12.83
CA VAL A 208 -19.65 -27.33 13.62
C VAL A 208 -19.91 -26.89 15.05
N THR A 209 -19.69 -27.77 16.02
CA THR A 209 -19.75 -27.44 17.45
C THR A 209 -18.35 -27.11 17.94
N LEU A 210 -18.19 -25.94 18.57
CA LEU A 210 -16.92 -25.49 19.11
C LEU A 210 -16.55 -26.26 20.38
N ALA A 211 -15.28 -26.65 20.48
CA ALA A 211 -14.63 -27.17 21.67
C ALA A 211 -13.36 -26.35 21.89
N THR A 212 -13.54 -25.20 22.53
CA THR A 212 -12.55 -24.11 22.61
C THR A 212 -12.09 -23.84 24.03
N GLU A 213 -12.83 -24.27 25.07
CA GLU A 213 -12.42 -24.08 26.45
C GLU A 213 -11.07 -24.78 26.73
N GLY A 214 -10.08 -24.02 27.20
CA GLY A 214 -8.74 -24.52 27.48
C GLY A 214 -7.89 -24.84 26.23
N SER A 215 -8.36 -24.49 25.03
CA SER A 215 -7.55 -24.60 23.81
C SER A 215 -6.42 -23.59 23.82
N GLU A 216 -5.23 -24.01 23.37
CA GLU A 216 -4.15 -23.08 23.06
C GLU A 216 -4.50 -22.29 21.79
N TYR A 217 -3.98 -21.07 21.69
CA TYR A 217 -4.09 -20.27 20.49
C TYR A 217 -2.72 -19.82 19.99
N GLU A 218 -2.61 -19.64 18.68
CA GLU A 218 -1.43 -19.14 17.99
C GLU A 218 -1.82 -17.87 17.23
N VAL A 219 -1.03 -16.80 17.37
CA VAL A 219 -1.20 -15.59 16.58
C VAL A 219 -0.51 -15.80 15.25
N ILE A 220 -1.29 -15.84 14.18
CA ILE A 220 -0.79 -15.94 12.81
C ILE A 220 -0.46 -14.52 12.37
N THR A 221 0.83 -14.29 12.15
CA THR A 221 1.35 -13.08 11.52
C THR A 221 1.48 -13.30 10.02
N ASN A 222 1.59 -12.20 9.27
CA ASN A 222 1.75 -12.22 7.81
C ASN A 222 2.99 -13.00 7.38
N ALA A 223 2.83 -14.31 7.23
CA ALA A 223 3.80 -15.25 6.67
C ALA A 223 4.31 -14.77 5.31
N TRP A 224 3.52 -13.98 4.55
CA TRP A 224 3.97 -13.44 3.27
C TRP A 224 5.14 -12.46 3.37
N PHE A 225 5.17 -11.50 4.31
CA PHE A 225 6.36 -10.62 4.44
C PHE A 225 7.49 -11.36 5.15
N GLU A 226 7.18 -12.11 6.22
CA GLU A 226 8.18 -12.89 6.97
C GLU A 226 8.88 -13.97 6.14
N HIS A 227 8.18 -14.61 5.20
CA HIS A 227 8.72 -15.58 4.24
C HIS A 227 8.85 -15.03 2.82
N SER A 228 8.68 -13.72 2.60
CA SER A 228 8.94 -13.14 1.28
C SER A 228 10.41 -13.33 0.91
N ALA A 229 10.68 -13.68 -0.34
CA ALA A 229 12.02 -13.60 -0.90
C ALA A 229 12.61 -12.19 -0.72
N LEU A 230 11.76 -11.16 -0.67
CA LEU A 230 12.15 -9.78 -0.42
C LEU A 230 12.68 -9.55 1.00
N LYS A 231 11.96 -9.95 2.06
CA LYS A 231 12.47 -9.82 3.44
C LYS A 231 13.68 -10.73 3.66
N THR A 232 13.65 -11.96 3.13
CA THR A 232 14.82 -12.85 3.17
C THR A 232 16.03 -12.20 2.50
N LEU A 233 15.83 -11.54 1.36
CA LEU A 233 16.86 -10.77 0.67
C LEU A 233 17.29 -9.55 1.50
N LEU A 234 16.36 -8.78 2.07
CA LEU A 234 16.67 -7.60 2.87
C LEU A 234 17.43 -7.96 4.15
N ASP A 235 17.04 -9.03 4.84
CA ASP A 235 17.71 -9.56 6.03
C ASP A 235 19.08 -10.17 5.67
N ALA A 236 19.17 -10.90 4.55
CA ALA A 236 20.45 -11.43 4.05
C ALA A 236 21.41 -10.33 3.61
N LEU A 237 20.88 -9.22 3.09
CA LEU A 237 21.66 -8.03 2.77
C LEU A 237 22.05 -7.28 4.05
N GLY A 238 21.16 -7.14 5.03
CA GLY A 238 21.42 -6.46 6.30
C GLY A 238 22.11 -5.11 6.09
N ASP A 239 23.25 -4.90 6.74
CA ASP A 239 24.07 -3.68 6.58
C ASP A 239 24.67 -3.53 5.16
N SER A 240 24.71 -4.61 4.37
CA SER A 240 25.13 -4.59 2.97
C SER A 240 24.09 -3.93 2.04
N LEU A 241 22.85 -3.73 2.50
CA LEU A 241 21.77 -3.13 1.73
C LEU A 241 22.14 -1.74 1.18
N TRP A 242 22.83 -0.92 1.98
CA TRP A 242 23.26 0.42 1.58
C TRP A 242 24.27 0.43 0.42
N TRP A 243 25.11 -0.61 0.34
CA TRP A 243 26.02 -0.78 -0.79
C TRP A 243 25.27 -1.11 -2.08
N VAL A 244 24.24 -1.96 -1.98
CA VAL A 244 23.36 -2.27 -3.12
C VAL A 244 22.60 -1.04 -3.57
N ILE A 245 22.01 -0.27 -2.64
CA ILE A 245 21.32 0.99 -2.93
C ILE A 245 22.28 1.97 -3.64
N GLY A 246 23.51 2.12 -3.15
CA GLY A 246 24.52 2.97 -3.79
C GLY A 246 24.81 2.55 -5.23
N ILE A 247 24.99 1.24 -5.50
CA ILE A 247 25.23 0.73 -6.86
C ILE A 247 24.02 0.98 -7.76
N VAL A 248 22.80 0.73 -7.29
CA VAL A 248 21.56 0.97 -8.05
C VAL A 248 21.42 2.43 -8.42
N LEU A 249 21.74 3.36 -7.51
CA LEU A 249 21.72 4.79 -7.78
C LEU A 249 22.77 5.21 -8.83
N VAL A 250 23.97 4.61 -8.80
CA VAL A 250 24.99 4.82 -9.86
C VAL A 250 24.49 4.32 -11.22
N ILE A 251 23.90 3.13 -11.27
CA ILE A 251 23.32 2.59 -12.52
C ILE A 251 22.19 3.50 -13.00
N GLY A 252 21.33 3.94 -12.09
CA GLY A 252 20.22 4.85 -12.38
C GLY A 252 20.70 6.16 -13.01
N GLU A 253 21.79 6.74 -12.54
CA GLU A 253 22.40 7.93 -13.13
C GLU A 253 22.90 7.71 -14.57
N VAL A 254 23.43 6.51 -14.86
CA VAL A 254 23.90 6.16 -16.22
C VAL A 254 22.71 6.00 -17.19
N VAL A 255 21.59 5.46 -16.72
CA VAL A 255 20.38 5.25 -17.53
C VAL A 255 19.59 6.55 -17.71
N LEU A 256 19.46 7.35 -16.64
CA LEU A 256 18.72 8.60 -16.60
C LEU A 256 19.69 9.76 -16.36
N PRO A 257 20.14 10.44 -17.43
CA PRO A 257 21.08 11.56 -17.28
C PRO A 257 20.41 12.72 -16.52
N GLY A 258 20.84 12.94 -15.27
CA GLY A 258 20.25 13.96 -14.39
C GLY A 258 21.24 14.65 -13.45
N THR A 259 22.44 14.09 -13.26
CA THR A 259 23.51 14.49 -12.32
C THR A 259 23.14 14.47 -10.84
N PHE A 260 21.94 14.01 -10.46
CA PHE A 260 21.44 14.08 -9.08
C PHE A 260 21.63 12.77 -8.32
N LEU A 261 21.45 11.61 -8.97
CA LEU A 261 21.43 10.31 -8.30
C LEU A 261 22.81 9.93 -7.76
N ILE A 262 23.88 10.39 -8.43
CA ILE A 262 25.26 10.14 -8.00
C ILE A 262 25.55 10.67 -6.59
N TRP A 263 24.94 11.79 -6.19
CA TRP A 263 25.17 12.39 -4.86
C TRP A 263 24.51 11.57 -3.75
N PHE A 264 23.34 11.01 -4.03
CA PHE A 264 22.67 10.05 -3.14
C PHE A 264 23.42 8.71 -3.08
N ALA A 265 24.03 8.28 -4.18
CA ALA A 265 24.88 7.08 -4.19
C ALA A 265 26.08 7.23 -3.23
N PHE A 266 26.77 8.37 -3.25
CA PHE A 266 27.86 8.65 -2.31
C PHE A 266 27.38 8.65 -0.85
N ALA A 267 26.18 9.17 -0.58
CA ALA A 267 25.60 9.13 0.76
C ALA A 267 25.29 7.69 1.20
N ALA A 268 24.71 6.87 0.32
CA ALA A 268 24.42 5.46 0.59
C ALA A 268 25.70 4.66 0.88
N PHE A 269 26.75 4.83 0.07
CA PHE A 269 28.06 4.23 0.35
C PHE A 269 28.67 4.74 1.66
N GLY A 270 28.46 6.02 2.00
CA GLY A 270 28.90 6.58 3.27
C GLY A 270 28.21 5.91 4.46
N VAL A 271 26.90 5.64 4.39
CA VAL A 271 26.18 4.88 5.43
C VAL A 271 26.74 3.46 5.53
N GLY A 272 26.94 2.80 4.40
CA GLY A 272 27.57 1.47 4.35
C GLY A 272 28.95 1.45 4.98
N LEU A 273 29.77 2.49 4.78
CA LEU A 273 31.09 2.62 5.39
C LEU A 273 31.02 2.86 6.91
N VAL A 274 30.09 3.70 7.38
CA VAL A 274 29.87 3.92 8.82
C VAL A 274 29.38 2.64 9.50
N GLY A 275 28.50 1.88 8.83
CA GLY A 275 28.00 0.58 9.30
C GLY A 275 29.10 -0.48 9.50
N LEU A 276 30.23 -0.39 8.78
CA LEU A 276 31.38 -1.30 9.00
C LEU A 276 32.06 -1.08 10.36
N VAL A 277 31.89 0.10 10.96
CA VAL A 277 32.58 0.49 12.21
C VAL A 277 31.61 0.56 13.38
N PHE A 278 30.35 0.95 13.12
CA PHE A 278 29.33 1.16 14.14
C PHE A 278 28.08 0.36 13.80
N ASP A 279 27.61 -0.44 14.76
CA ASP A 279 26.29 -1.05 14.68
C ASP A 279 25.23 0.03 14.91
N MET A 280 24.34 0.20 13.93
CA MET A 280 23.34 1.28 13.89
C MET A 280 21.97 0.68 13.64
N SER A 281 20.97 1.06 14.46
CA SER A 281 19.58 0.72 14.19
C SER A 281 19.11 1.35 12.88
N GLY A 282 18.11 0.74 12.21
CA GLY A 282 17.63 1.21 10.91
C GLY A 282 17.22 2.69 10.89
N VAL A 283 16.66 3.19 11.98
CA VAL A 283 16.31 4.61 12.14
C VAL A 283 17.56 5.50 12.09
N ILE A 284 18.63 5.12 12.80
CA ILE A 284 19.90 5.86 12.81
C ILE A 284 20.54 5.84 11.43
N GLN A 285 20.50 4.70 10.73
CA GLN A 285 21.02 4.59 9.37
C GLN A 285 20.34 5.59 8.41
N VAL A 286 19.01 5.74 8.48
CA VAL A 286 18.24 6.71 7.67
C VAL A 286 18.58 8.16 8.02
N VAL A 287 18.78 8.46 9.31
CA VAL A 287 19.21 9.80 9.75
C VAL A 287 20.60 10.13 9.20
N VAL A 288 21.55 9.21 9.31
CA VAL A 288 22.91 9.37 8.77
C VAL A 288 22.88 9.52 7.25
N PHE A 289 22.07 8.72 6.54
CA PHE A 289 21.87 8.85 5.10
C PHE A 289 21.38 10.24 4.71
N SER A 290 20.40 10.78 5.43
CA SER A 290 19.82 12.09 5.16
C SER A 290 20.88 13.18 5.31
N LEU A 291 21.65 13.16 6.40
CA LEU A 291 22.74 14.11 6.65
C LEU A 291 23.83 14.04 5.58
N LEU A 292 24.27 12.82 5.23
CA LEU A 292 25.28 12.61 4.19
C LEU A 292 24.77 13.03 2.82
N SER A 293 23.48 12.83 2.52
CA SER A 293 22.86 13.26 1.26
C SER A 293 22.88 14.78 1.13
N PHE A 294 22.49 15.51 2.18
CA PHE A 294 22.58 16.98 2.19
C PHE A 294 24.02 17.48 2.01
N ALA A 295 24.99 16.86 2.70
CA ALA A 295 26.40 17.21 2.57
C ALA A 295 26.93 16.95 1.16
N SER A 296 26.62 15.78 0.60
CA SER A 296 27.00 15.35 -0.75
C SER A 296 26.44 16.27 -1.83
N LEU A 297 25.13 16.58 -1.78
CA LEU A 297 24.49 17.53 -2.69
C LEU A 297 25.06 18.94 -2.58
N SER A 298 25.30 19.42 -1.35
CA SER A 298 25.87 20.75 -1.11
C SER A 298 27.28 20.85 -1.70
N LEU A 299 28.09 19.79 -1.54
CA LEU A 299 29.42 19.72 -2.13
C LEU A 299 29.36 19.72 -3.65
N GLY A 300 28.48 18.92 -4.25
CA GLY A 300 28.25 18.88 -5.69
C GLY A 300 27.85 20.24 -6.26
N TYR A 301 26.93 20.93 -5.59
CA TYR A 301 26.51 22.28 -5.95
C TYR A 301 27.68 23.28 -5.89
N LEU A 302 28.47 23.27 -4.81
CA LEU A 302 29.64 24.14 -4.67
C LEU A 302 30.72 23.88 -5.72
N MET A 303 30.96 22.61 -6.07
CA MET A 303 31.94 22.22 -7.09
C MET A 303 31.51 22.70 -8.49
N ARG A 304 30.22 22.55 -8.82
CA ARG A 304 29.66 23.07 -10.08
C ARG A 304 29.78 24.59 -10.16
N LYS A 305 29.41 25.29 -9.09
CA LYS A 305 29.55 26.75 -9.00
C LYS A 305 30.99 27.22 -9.15
N ARG A 306 31.97 26.49 -8.59
CA ARG A 306 33.40 26.81 -8.72
C ARG A 306 33.98 26.53 -10.10
N ARG A 307 33.47 25.53 -10.83
CA ARG A 307 33.89 25.23 -12.20
C ARG A 307 33.37 26.25 -13.21
N GLY A 308 32.42 27.09 -12.82
CA GLY A 308 31.83 28.09 -13.72
C GLY A 308 31.04 27.44 -14.85
N ASP A 309 30.48 26.26 -14.62
CA ASP A 309 29.57 25.63 -15.58
C ASP A 309 28.45 26.64 -15.87
N PRO A 310 28.26 27.07 -17.14
CA PRO A 310 27.24 28.05 -17.48
C PRO A 310 25.87 27.52 -17.07
N GLU A 311 25.07 28.34 -16.38
CA GLU A 311 23.62 28.12 -16.23
C GLU A 311 22.89 28.30 -17.56
N ALA A 312 23.41 27.75 -18.66
CA ALA A 312 22.73 27.78 -19.93
C ALA A 312 21.61 26.72 -19.87
N PRO A 313 20.32 27.11 -19.82
CA PRO A 313 19.26 26.15 -20.07
C PRO A 313 19.49 25.55 -21.47
N ALA A 314 19.28 24.25 -21.64
CA ALA A 314 19.51 23.49 -22.87
C ALA A 314 18.84 24.08 -24.16
N PHE A 315 18.02 25.11 -24.02
CA PHE A 315 17.47 25.92 -25.12
C PHE A 315 18.49 26.87 -25.77
N ALA A 316 19.48 27.38 -25.04
CA ALA A 316 20.42 28.40 -25.54
C ALA A 316 21.37 27.86 -26.63
N ASP A 317 21.66 26.56 -26.64
CA ASP A 317 22.53 25.92 -27.65
C ASP A 317 21.85 25.81 -29.03
N ARG A 318 20.51 25.72 -29.07
CA ARG A 318 19.79 25.53 -30.34
C ARG A 318 19.77 26.79 -31.20
N THR A 319 19.64 27.97 -30.61
CA THR A 319 19.57 29.23 -31.38
C THR A 319 20.95 29.70 -31.84
N GLN A 320 22.03 29.38 -31.13
CA GLN A 320 23.39 29.64 -31.61
C GLN A 320 23.70 28.92 -32.93
N ALA A 321 23.18 27.70 -33.12
CA ALA A 321 23.35 26.96 -34.36
C ALA A 321 22.71 27.63 -35.58
N TYR A 322 21.83 28.62 -35.38
CA TYR A 322 21.17 29.38 -36.42
C TYR A 322 21.88 30.69 -36.77
N MET A 323 22.76 31.19 -35.89
CA MET A 323 23.47 32.45 -36.09
C MET A 323 24.32 32.43 -37.36
N GLY A 324 24.23 33.50 -38.14
CA GLY A 324 24.99 33.70 -39.37
C GLY A 324 24.53 32.88 -40.58
N LYS A 325 23.48 32.07 -40.46
CA LYS A 325 22.90 31.30 -41.57
C LYS A 325 21.74 32.06 -42.23
N ILE A 326 21.54 31.76 -43.51
CA ILE A 326 20.49 32.35 -44.34
C ILE A 326 19.27 31.42 -44.35
N TYR A 327 18.09 31.98 -44.17
CA TYR A 327 16.81 31.27 -44.15
C TYR A 327 15.77 31.98 -44.99
N THR A 328 14.75 31.23 -45.39
CA THR A 328 13.67 31.74 -46.23
C THR A 328 12.52 32.27 -45.38
N VAL A 329 12.03 33.45 -45.74
CA VAL A 329 10.83 34.06 -45.17
C VAL A 329 9.60 33.28 -45.64
N VAL A 330 8.80 32.75 -44.70
CA VAL A 330 7.57 32.00 -44.99
C VAL A 330 6.29 32.78 -44.68
N ASP A 331 6.41 33.81 -43.84
CA ASP A 331 5.36 34.77 -43.51
C ASP A 331 6.01 36.15 -43.61
N ALA A 332 5.44 37.05 -44.42
CA ALA A 332 6.08 38.32 -44.76
C ALA A 332 6.47 39.06 -43.49
N ILE A 333 7.66 39.65 -43.49
CA ILE A 333 8.10 40.52 -42.40
C ILE A 333 7.54 41.89 -42.75
N GLU A 334 6.50 42.30 -42.04
CA GLU A 334 5.83 43.59 -42.20
C GLU A 334 5.70 44.27 -40.84
N ASN A 335 6.03 45.56 -40.76
CA ASN A 335 6.12 46.29 -39.49
C ASN A 335 7.11 45.63 -38.50
N GLY A 336 8.19 45.08 -39.04
CA GLY A 336 9.28 44.50 -38.25
C GLY A 336 9.02 43.07 -37.74
N LYS A 337 7.91 42.41 -38.05
CA LYS A 337 7.63 41.04 -37.56
C LYS A 337 7.17 40.12 -38.68
N GLY A 338 7.68 38.90 -38.70
CA GLY A 338 7.24 37.84 -39.59
C GLY A 338 7.76 36.48 -39.15
N LYS A 339 7.87 35.52 -40.08
CA LYS A 339 8.35 34.17 -39.77
C LYS A 339 9.30 33.63 -40.83
N ILE A 340 10.30 32.90 -40.37
CA ILE A 340 11.29 32.23 -41.22
C ILE A 340 11.25 30.72 -41.01
N ARG A 341 11.65 29.96 -42.04
CA ARG A 341 11.79 28.51 -41.95
C ARG A 341 13.23 28.11 -41.63
N VAL A 342 13.40 27.38 -40.54
CA VAL A 342 14.67 26.83 -40.07
C VAL A 342 14.55 25.30 -40.04
N GLY A 343 15.11 24.63 -41.05
CA GLY A 343 14.86 23.19 -41.27
C GLY A 343 13.37 22.91 -41.44
N ASP A 344 12.82 22.01 -40.62
CA ASP A 344 11.39 21.67 -40.62
C ASP A 344 10.53 22.55 -39.69
N SER A 345 11.13 23.53 -39.01
CA SER A 345 10.47 24.37 -38.01
C SER A 345 10.27 25.81 -38.50
N VAL A 346 9.19 26.45 -38.03
CA VAL A 346 8.89 27.85 -38.32
C VAL A 346 9.16 28.69 -37.08
N TRP A 347 9.98 29.73 -37.23
CA TRP A 347 10.42 30.59 -36.14
C TRP A 347 9.92 32.03 -36.34
N LEU A 348 9.63 32.71 -35.22
CA LEU A 348 9.31 34.13 -35.24
C LEU A 348 10.59 34.92 -35.53
N ALA A 349 10.50 35.85 -36.49
CA ALA A 349 11.61 36.67 -36.92
C ALA A 349 11.24 38.16 -36.84
N GLU A 350 12.22 38.98 -36.48
CA GLU A 350 12.08 40.43 -36.37
C GLU A 350 13.26 41.13 -37.05
N GLY A 351 12.98 42.10 -37.93
CA GLY A 351 13.97 42.74 -38.77
C GLY A 351 13.36 43.59 -39.89
N GLU A 352 14.16 43.95 -40.89
CA GLU A 352 13.71 44.76 -42.03
C GLU A 352 12.63 44.05 -42.87
N ASP A 353 11.73 44.84 -43.46
CA ASP A 353 10.59 44.32 -44.20
C ASP A 353 11.04 43.47 -45.40
N CYS A 354 10.59 42.22 -45.42
CA CYS A 354 11.02 41.23 -46.41
C CYS A 354 9.82 40.39 -46.86
N PRO A 355 9.54 40.28 -48.17
CA PRO A 355 8.40 39.52 -48.68
C PRO A 355 8.60 38.02 -48.51
N VAL A 356 7.50 37.26 -48.55
CA VAL A 356 7.53 35.79 -48.56
C VAL A 356 8.42 35.29 -49.71
N GLY A 357 9.30 34.34 -49.42
CA GLY A 357 10.30 33.82 -50.35
C GLY A 357 11.65 34.56 -50.32
N GLY A 358 11.74 35.69 -49.61
CA GLY A 358 13.00 36.41 -49.40
C GLY A 358 14.01 35.63 -48.56
N SER A 359 15.29 35.95 -48.73
CA SER A 359 16.41 35.36 -47.98
C SER A 359 16.91 36.32 -46.91
N VAL A 360 16.96 35.85 -45.67
CA VAL A 360 17.35 36.66 -44.51
C VAL A 360 18.36 35.94 -43.65
N LYS A 361 19.35 36.66 -43.13
CA LYS A 361 20.42 36.11 -42.29
C LYS A 361 20.11 36.39 -40.84
N VAL A 362 20.23 35.38 -39.98
CA VAL A 362 20.01 35.56 -38.54
C VAL A 362 21.27 36.17 -37.91
N VAL A 363 21.10 37.31 -37.24
CA VAL A 363 22.21 38.07 -36.63
C VAL A 363 22.23 37.98 -35.10
N GLU A 364 21.08 37.80 -34.48
CA GLU A 364 20.95 37.70 -33.02
C GLU A 364 19.75 36.81 -32.67
N SER A 365 19.74 36.21 -31.47
CA SER A 365 18.57 35.53 -30.90
C SER A 365 18.17 36.17 -29.58
N ARG A 366 16.89 36.54 -29.45
CA ARG A 366 16.28 37.06 -28.22
C ARG A 366 15.20 36.10 -27.75
N GLY A 367 15.60 35.10 -26.96
CA GLY A 367 14.71 34.05 -26.49
C GLY A 367 14.13 33.25 -27.67
N ASN A 368 12.82 33.35 -27.89
CA ASN A 368 12.12 32.63 -28.97
C ASN A 368 11.99 33.44 -30.28
N VAL A 369 12.62 34.61 -30.37
CA VAL A 369 12.59 35.48 -31.56
C VAL A 369 13.99 35.58 -32.16
N LEU A 370 14.09 35.44 -33.48
CA LEU A 370 15.34 35.56 -34.24
C LEU A 370 15.41 36.94 -34.90
N MET A 371 16.47 37.70 -34.62
CA MET A 371 16.72 38.97 -35.27
C MET A 371 17.39 38.71 -36.62
N ILE A 372 16.90 39.36 -37.67
CA ILE A 372 17.31 39.06 -39.05
C ILE A 372 17.67 40.33 -39.85
N GLU A 373 18.58 40.17 -40.80
CA GLU A 373 18.96 41.18 -41.80
C GLU A 373 18.70 40.63 -43.21
N ILE A 374 18.31 41.51 -44.14
CA ILE A 374 18.04 41.12 -45.54
C ILE A 374 19.36 40.78 -46.23
N VAL A 375 19.39 39.65 -46.93
CA VAL A 375 20.52 39.30 -47.81
C VAL A 375 20.18 39.75 -49.23
N PRO A 376 20.99 40.63 -49.87
CA PRO A 376 20.78 41.03 -51.26
C PRO A 376 20.82 39.82 -52.21
N PRO A 377 20.09 39.85 -53.35
CA PRO A 377 19.90 38.70 -54.23
C PRO A 377 21.17 38.09 -54.87
N ASP A 378 22.33 38.74 -54.75
CA ASP A 378 23.62 38.30 -55.32
C ASP A 378 24.42 37.35 -54.40
N GLU A 379 23.95 37.11 -53.17
CA GLU A 379 24.54 36.13 -52.22
C GLU A 379 23.57 34.98 -51.87
N SER A 380 22.64 34.67 -52.79
CA SER A 380 21.71 33.56 -52.59
C SER A 380 22.42 32.19 -52.65
N VAL A 381 22.01 31.30 -51.74
CA VAL A 381 22.58 29.99 -51.44
C VAL A 381 22.70 29.11 -52.70
N PRO A 382 23.84 28.42 -52.98
CA PRO A 382 23.88 27.37 -53.98
C PRO A 382 22.98 26.22 -53.54
N THR A 383 22.06 25.82 -54.41
CA THR A 383 21.07 24.72 -54.24
C THR A 383 21.63 23.43 -53.67
#